data_AF-A0A2D9Z2P0-F1
#
_entry.id   AF-A0A2D9Z2P0-F1
#
_cell.length_a   1.000
_cell.length_b   1.000
_cell.length_c   1.000
_cell.angle_alpha   90.00
_cell.angle_beta   90.00
_cell.angle_gamma   90.00
#
_symmetry.space_group_name_H-M   'P 1'
#
loop_
_entity.id
_entity.type
_entity.pdbx_description
1 polymer ?
#
loop_
_entity_poly.entity_id
_entity_poly.type
_entity_poly.pdbx_seq_one_letter_code
_entity_poly.pdbx_strand_id
1 'polypeptide(L)'
;MAMISDFDLKTLVCDNGSFGPDEIQQISNAINDDFSQFGILRDAVNELEISESLTPASATRLGVCYYLLGRFERSIETLANSDRGAVSYFYIGRSHFALGDFDKAVENYKIAEKSGYNKGRCVLACVEAYRNAKDLDAARQALDSLDGPIMHEAEYAYQYGETELATNGLSSIVEEWFERAMRADDTHPGALFGMAKENDRRGNDDKAMDLYRRSAKHFPSHVGALLNLGLLYEDHGQYDRAQQCYRRILEVYPNHKKAALYMKDACASDDELFDLEAEKAQDRMSQVLNIPVSDFELSVRSRNCLTRMGVETLGDLARSTEQELLGSKNFGETSLIEIRDMLTSKGLALGQLAHESRPEREVDRSSLTPEEAAVFDRPISDLNLSVRARKCMVRLRMNTIGELLRKTPDELLESKNFGVTSLNEVREKLTSLGLKLRGD
;
A
#
# COMPACT_ATOMS: atom_id res chain seq x y z
N MET A 1 -23.50 -15.24 -31.78
CA MET A 1 -22.20 -15.88 -31.51
C MET A 1 -21.32 -15.63 -32.73
N ALA A 2 -20.71 -14.46 -32.80
CA ALA A 2 -19.72 -14.16 -33.84
C ALA A 2 -18.41 -14.84 -33.42
N MET A 3 -17.78 -15.58 -34.34
CA MET A 3 -16.47 -16.17 -34.09
C MET A 3 -15.47 -15.04 -33.85
N ILE A 4 -14.96 -14.95 -32.62
CA ILE A 4 -13.71 -14.24 -32.33
C ILE A 4 -12.66 -15.07 -33.06
N SER A 5 -12.10 -14.55 -34.15
CA SER A 5 -10.84 -15.10 -34.65
C SER A 5 -9.83 -14.90 -33.54
N ASP A 6 -9.30 -15.98 -32.95
CA ASP A 6 -8.18 -15.90 -32.03
C ASP A 6 -7.05 -15.13 -32.74
N PHE A 7 -6.82 -13.90 -32.31
CA PHE A 7 -5.68 -13.11 -32.79
C PHE A 7 -4.43 -13.73 -32.17
N ASP A 8 -3.59 -14.36 -32.99
CA ASP A 8 -2.33 -14.93 -32.55
C ASP A 8 -1.20 -13.90 -32.70
N LEU A 9 -0.92 -13.18 -31.60
CA LEU A 9 0.15 -12.19 -31.52
C LEU A 9 1.51 -12.84 -31.84
N LYS A 10 1.75 -14.06 -31.37
CA LYS A 10 3.02 -14.74 -31.55
C LYS A 10 3.26 -15.04 -33.02
N THR A 11 2.25 -15.55 -33.73
CA THR A 11 2.29 -15.75 -35.18
C THR A 11 2.56 -14.43 -35.92
N LEU A 12 1.88 -13.34 -35.54
CA LEU A 12 2.10 -12.04 -36.16
C LEU A 12 3.54 -11.52 -35.98
N VAL A 13 4.19 -11.83 -34.85
CA VAL A 13 5.58 -11.43 -34.59
C VAL A 13 6.56 -12.35 -35.33
N CYS A 14 6.36 -13.67 -35.28
CA CYS A 14 7.32 -14.66 -35.77
C CYS A 14 7.20 -15.03 -37.27
N ASP A 15 6.03 -14.84 -37.90
CA ASP A 15 5.81 -15.27 -39.29
C ASP A 15 6.50 -14.37 -40.33
N ASN A 16 6.59 -14.82 -41.58
CA ASN A 16 7.21 -14.07 -42.69
C ASN A 16 6.22 -13.18 -43.50
N GLY A 17 5.09 -12.77 -42.92
CA GLY A 17 4.07 -11.92 -43.57
C GLY A 17 4.48 -10.45 -43.84
N SER A 18 3.50 -9.61 -44.16
CA SER A 18 3.69 -8.15 -44.09
C SER A 18 3.91 -7.70 -42.65
N PHE A 19 4.65 -6.61 -42.47
CA PHE A 19 4.80 -5.98 -41.16
C PHE A 19 4.94 -4.47 -41.30
N GLY A 20 3.84 -3.78 -41.06
CA GLY A 20 3.71 -2.34 -41.20
C GLY A 20 2.86 -1.72 -40.09
N PRO A 21 2.37 -0.48 -40.29
CA PRO A 21 1.61 0.24 -39.28
C PRO A 21 0.37 -0.50 -38.77
N ASP A 22 -0.31 -1.26 -39.64
CA ASP A 22 -1.54 -1.97 -39.28
C ASP A 22 -1.26 -3.16 -38.36
N GLU A 23 -0.25 -3.98 -38.67
CA GLU A 23 0.16 -5.10 -37.80
C GLU A 23 0.64 -4.59 -36.44
N ILE A 24 1.38 -3.48 -36.41
CA ILE A 24 1.85 -2.88 -35.16
C ILE A 24 0.67 -2.35 -34.32
N GLN A 25 -0.34 -1.78 -34.97
CA GLN A 25 -1.58 -1.37 -34.31
C GLN A 25 -2.36 -2.57 -33.77
N GLN A 26 -2.41 -3.68 -34.50
CA GLN A 26 -3.04 -4.92 -34.03
C GLN A 26 -2.36 -5.48 -32.78
N ILE A 27 -1.02 -5.51 -32.74
CA ILE A 27 -0.25 -5.90 -31.53
C ILE A 27 -0.64 -5.00 -30.36
N SER A 28 -0.67 -3.68 -30.58
CA SER A 28 -0.98 -2.72 -29.54
C SER A 28 -2.42 -2.87 -29.03
N ASN A 29 -3.38 -3.07 -29.93
CA ASN A 29 -4.79 -3.28 -29.59
C ASN A 29 -5.00 -4.60 -28.82
N ALA A 30 -4.33 -5.68 -29.23
CA ALA A 30 -4.41 -6.96 -28.52
C ALA A 30 -3.93 -6.84 -27.07
N ILE A 31 -2.85 -6.07 -26.83
CA ILE A 31 -2.34 -5.81 -25.48
C ILE A 31 -3.27 -4.85 -24.70
N ASN A 32 -3.92 -3.90 -25.37
CA ASN A 32 -4.92 -3.01 -24.74
C ASN A 32 -6.14 -3.79 -24.24
N ASP A 33 -6.58 -4.77 -25.01
CA ASP A 33 -7.76 -5.58 -24.71
C ASP A 33 -7.45 -6.65 -23.66
N ASP A 34 -6.26 -7.26 -23.73
CA ASP A 34 -5.76 -8.24 -22.78
C ASP A 34 -4.26 -8.04 -22.51
N PHE A 35 -3.92 -7.49 -21.35
CA PHE A 35 -2.54 -7.22 -20.97
C PHE A 35 -1.68 -8.50 -20.84
N SER A 36 -2.28 -9.69 -20.69
CA SER A 36 -1.53 -10.94 -20.67
C SER A 36 -0.76 -11.18 -21.99
N GLN A 37 -1.25 -10.61 -23.09
CA GLN A 37 -0.61 -10.61 -24.41
C GLN A 37 0.77 -9.91 -24.40
N PHE A 38 1.05 -9.02 -23.45
CA PHE A 38 2.38 -8.42 -23.30
C PHE A 38 3.46 -9.48 -22.99
N GLY A 39 3.12 -10.48 -22.17
CA GLY A 39 4.01 -11.61 -21.90
C GLY A 39 4.29 -12.42 -23.17
N ILE A 40 3.27 -12.62 -24.00
CA ILE A 40 3.37 -13.31 -25.29
C ILE A 40 4.27 -12.53 -26.26
N LEU A 41 4.14 -11.19 -26.32
CA LEU A 41 5.03 -10.35 -27.13
C LEU A 41 6.48 -10.51 -26.70
N ARG A 42 6.75 -10.49 -25.39
CA ARG A 42 8.11 -10.69 -24.86
C ARG A 42 8.68 -12.05 -25.25
N ASP A 43 7.88 -13.11 -25.13
CA ASP A 43 8.31 -14.46 -25.43
C ASP A 43 8.53 -14.66 -26.95
N ALA A 44 7.68 -14.07 -27.78
CA ALA A 44 7.85 -14.06 -29.24
C ALA A 44 9.11 -13.30 -29.68
N VAL A 45 9.41 -12.17 -29.03
CA VAL A 45 10.67 -11.42 -29.28
C VAL A 45 11.89 -12.25 -28.90
N ASN A 46 11.86 -12.95 -27.77
CA ASN A 46 12.97 -13.83 -27.38
C ASN A 46 13.18 -14.97 -28.39
N GLU A 47 12.11 -15.50 -29.00
CA GLU A 47 12.20 -16.51 -30.06
C GLU A 47 12.85 -15.94 -31.33
N LEU A 48 12.45 -14.74 -31.75
CA LEU A 48 13.08 -14.03 -32.88
C LEU A 48 14.56 -13.70 -32.61
N GLU A 49 14.93 -13.36 -31.37
CA GLU A 49 16.32 -13.08 -30.98
C GLU A 49 17.25 -14.30 -31.20
N ILE A 50 16.74 -15.52 -30.97
CA ILE A 50 17.52 -16.76 -31.02
C ILE A 50 17.62 -17.32 -32.44
N SER A 51 16.77 -16.88 -33.37
CA SER A 51 16.75 -17.36 -34.76
C SER A 51 18.09 -17.11 -35.47
N GLU A 52 18.74 -18.17 -35.97
CA GLU A 52 20.10 -18.17 -36.53
C GLU A 52 20.27 -17.32 -37.81
N SER A 53 19.18 -16.88 -38.45
CA SER A 53 19.25 -16.02 -39.64
C SER A 53 18.17 -14.94 -39.64
N LEU A 54 18.50 -13.79 -39.05
CA LEU A 54 17.69 -12.58 -39.18
C LEU A 54 17.78 -12.07 -40.63
N THR A 55 16.75 -12.35 -41.42
CA THR A 55 16.51 -11.62 -42.66
C THR A 55 16.33 -10.13 -42.38
N PRO A 56 16.57 -9.23 -43.34
CA PRO A 56 16.27 -7.81 -43.16
C PRO A 56 14.84 -7.57 -42.61
N ALA A 57 13.84 -8.21 -43.22
CA ALA A 57 12.44 -8.06 -42.81
C ALA A 57 12.17 -8.52 -41.36
N SER A 58 12.78 -9.63 -40.93
CA SER A 58 12.68 -10.08 -39.54
C SER A 58 13.47 -9.19 -38.57
N ALA A 59 14.56 -8.57 -39.01
CA ALA A 59 15.25 -7.53 -38.25
C ALA A 59 14.39 -6.26 -38.10
N THR A 60 13.63 -5.85 -39.13
CA THR A 60 12.66 -4.75 -39.03
C THR A 60 11.60 -5.07 -37.96
N ARG A 61 11.03 -6.27 -37.97
CA ARG A 61 10.09 -6.75 -36.93
C ARG A 61 10.68 -6.71 -35.54
N LEU A 62 11.83 -7.36 -35.36
CA LEU A 62 12.51 -7.45 -34.08
C LEU A 62 12.81 -6.05 -33.53
N GLY A 63 13.31 -5.16 -34.37
CA GLY A 63 13.61 -3.78 -34.02
C GLY A 63 12.39 -2.96 -33.59
N VAL A 64 11.24 -3.11 -34.26
CA VAL A 64 9.98 -2.47 -33.84
C VAL A 64 9.45 -3.08 -32.54
N CYS A 65 9.53 -4.40 -32.39
CA CYS A 65 9.09 -5.06 -31.15
C CYS A 65 9.97 -4.65 -29.96
N TYR A 66 11.26 -4.41 -30.17
CA TYR A 66 12.12 -3.81 -29.15
C TYR A 66 11.64 -2.42 -28.72
N TYR A 67 11.20 -1.59 -29.66
CA TYR A 67 10.59 -0.29 -29.32
C TYR A 67 9.33 -0.48 -28.47
N LEU A 68 8.42 -1.40 -28.85
CA LEU A 68 7.20 -1.69 -28.10
C LEU A 68 7.49 -2.21 -26.68
N LEU A 69 8.57 -2.96 -26.50
CA LEU A 69 9.06 -3.44 -25.20
C LEU A 69 9.89 -2.40 -24.43
N GLY A 70 10.03 -1.16 -24.92
CA GLY A 70 10.81 -0.11 -24.28
C GLY A 70 12.33 -0.26 -24.38
N ARG A 71 12.84 -1.21 -25.18
CA ARG A 71 14.27 -1.47 -25.40
C ARG A 71 14.84 -0.60 -26.53
N PHE A 72 14.83 0.71 -26.33
CA PHE A 72 15.11 1.70 -27.40
C PHE A 72 16.50 1.60 -28.03
N GLU A 73 17.55 1.37 -27.25
CA GLU A 73 18.92 1.23 -27.77
C GLU A 73 19.03 0.01 -28.71
N ARG A 74 18.55 -1.15 -28.26
CA ARG A 74 18.48 -2.36 -29.10
C ARG A 74 17.62 -2.16 -30.34
N SER A 75 16.51 -1.42 -30.21
CA SER A 75 15.65 -1.07 -31.35
C SER A 75 16.44 -0.32 -32.43
N ILE A 76 17.21 0.71 -32.04
CA ILE A 76 18.03 1.50 -32.96
C ILE A 76 19.09 0.62 -33.64
N GLU A 77 19.85 -0.16 -32.87
CA GLU A 77 20.90 -1.04 -33.38
C GLU A 77 20.36 -2.08 -34.38
N THR A 78 19.21 -2.69 -34.06
CA THR A 78 18.59 -3.72 -34.90
C THR A 78 18.02 -3.12 -36.18
N LEU A 79 17.30 -2.00 -36.09
CA LEU A 79 16.71 -1.33 -37.24
C LEU A 79 17.77 -0.71 -38.17
N ALA A 80 18.92 -0.27 -37.64
CA ALA A 80 20.02 0.25 -38.44
C ALA A 80 20.62 -0.80 -39.41
N ASN A 81 20.50 -2.09 -39.06
CA ASN A 81 20.94 -3.24 -39.83
C ASN A 81 19.82 -3.92 -40.64
N SER A 82 18.60 -3.37 -40.61
CA SER A 82 17.45 -3.90 -41.35
C SER A 82 17.43 -3.46 -42.83
N ASP A 83 16.31 -3.69 -43.50
CA ASP A 83 16.00 -3.26 -44.87
C ASP A 83 16.07 -1.73 -45.06
N ARG A 84 16.12 -0.98 -43.95
CA ARG A 84 16.08 0.50 -43.93
C ARG A 84 14.87 1.05 -44.68
N GLY A 85 13.72 0.40 -44.47
CA GLY A 85 12.44 0.84 -45.01
C GLY A 85 11.86 2.03 -44.24
N ALA A 86 10.74 2.56 -44.75
CA ALA A 86 9.98 3.64 -44.12
C ALA A 86 9.66 3.38 -42.64
N VAL A 87 9.21 2.17 -42.32
CA VAL A 87 8.87 1.73 -40.95
C VAL A 87 10.12 1.74 -40.06
N SER A 88 11.24 1.20 -40.53
CA SER A 88 12.50 1.15 -39.77
C SER A 88 12.95 2.55 -39.36
N TYR A 89 12.98 3.51 -40.30
CA TYR A 89 13.35 4.89 -39.99
C TYR A 89 12.37 5.57 -39.04
N PHE A 90 11.06 5.33 -39.20
CA PHE A 90 10.07 5.90 -38.30
C PHE A 90 10.30 5.44 -36.86
N TYR A 91 10.53 4.13 -36.64
CA TYR A 91 10.76 3.58 -35.31
C TYR A 91 12.16 3.83 -34.75
N ILE A 92 13.19 4.01 -35.58
CA ILE A 92 14.47 4.61 -35.14
C ILE A 92 14.23 6.02 -34.58
N GLY A 93 13.42 6.82 -35.28
CA GLY A 93 13.03 8.15 -34.83
C GLY A 93 12.28 8.12 -33.48
N ARG A 94 11.30 7.22 -33.33
CA ARG A 94 10.56 7.02 -32.08
C ARG A 94 11.47 6.58 -30.93
N SER A 95 12.44 5.71 -31.19
CA SER A 95 13.42 5.25 -30.19
C SER A 95 14.37 6.37 -29.76
N HIS A 96 14.89 7.18 -30.70
CA HIS A 96 15.69 8.36 -30.35
C HIS A 96 14.89 9.39 -29.55
N PHE A 97 13.64 9.63 -29.93
CA PHE A 97 12.74 10.52 -29.18
C PHE A 97 12.58 10.05 -27.72
N ALA A 98 12.36 8.75 -27.51
CA ALA A 98 12.22 8.19 -26.17
C ALA A 98 13.52 8.27 -25.33
N LEU A 99 14.68 8.30 -25.96
CA LEU A 99 15.99 8.52 -25.32
C LEU A 99 16.31 10.02 -25.10
N GLY A 100 15.50 10.94 -25.62
CA GLY A 100 15.72 12.39 -25.56
C GLY A 100 16.61 12.96 -26.67
N ASP A 101 17.00 12.15 -27.65
CA ASP A 101 17.80 12.56 -28.82
C ASP A 101 16.90 13.21 -29.89
N PHE A 102 16.31 14.37 -29.60
CA PHE A 102 15.28 14.98 -30.46
C PHE A 102 15.76 15.32 -31.87
N ASP A 103 17.00 15.76 -32.04
CA ASP A 103 17.56 16.10 -33.36
C ASP A 103 17.64 14.87 -34.27
N LYS A 104 18.14 13.74 -33.74
CA LYS A 104 18.20 12.47 -34.47
C LYS A 104 16.81 11.91 -34.74
N ALA A 105 15.86 12.12 -33.82
CA ALA A 105 14.48 11.71 -34.03
C ALA A 105 13.89 12.40 -35.27
N VAL A 106 14.02 13.73 -35.35
CA VAL A 106 13.57 14.55 -36.49
C VAL A 106 14.24 14.14 -37.80
N GLU A 107 15.56 13.91 -37.79
CA GLU A 107 16.28 13.44 -38.98
C GLU A 107 15.67 12.14 -39.52
N ASN A 108 15.46 11.16 -38.64
CA ASN A 108 14.92 9.86 -39.01
C ASN A 108 13.46 9.93 -39.47
N TYR A 109 12.62 10.78 -38.87
CA TYR A 109 11.25 10.99 -39.35
C TYR A 109 11.21 11.58 -40.76
N LYS A 110 12.12 12.51 -41.08
CA LYS A 110 12.24 13.08 -42.44
C LYS A 110 12.73 12.06 -43.46
N ILE A 111 13.62 11.14 -43.04
CA ILE A 111 14.03 10.02 -43.91
C ILE A 111 12.87 9.05 -44.10
N ALA A 112 12.12 8.72 -43.04
CA ALA A 112 10.95 7.85 -43.12
C ALA A 112 9.90 8.39 -44.11
N GLU A 113 9.61 9.70 -44.06
CA GLU A 113 8.74 10.37 -45.03
C GLU A 113 9.23 10.18 -46.46
N LYS A 114 10.51 10.46 -46.74
CA LYS A 114 11.12 10.27 -48.07
C LYS A 114 11.10 8.81 -48.54
N SER A 115 11.18 7.87 -47.60
CA SER A 115 11.09 6.43 -47.86
C SER A 115 9.65 5.92 -48.03
N GLY A 116 8.64 6.80 -47.97
CA GLY A 116 7.25 6.48 -48.25
C GLY A 116 6.36 6.24 -47.01
N TYR A 117 6.82 6.63 -45.81
CA TYR A 117 5.93 6.65 -44.64
C TYR A 117 4.88 7.76 -44.78
N ASN A 118 3.79 7.67 -44.01
CA ASN A 118 2.75 8.69 -44.03
C ASN A 118 3.32 10.06 -43.62
N LYS A 119 3.31 11.01 -44.57
CA LYS A 119 3.81 12.38 -44.38
C LYS A 119 3.22 13.06 -43.14
N GLY A 120 1.90 13.02 -42.99
CA GLY A 120 1.20 13.63 -41.86
C GLY A 120 1.72 13.13 -40.52
N ARG A 121 1.83 11.80 -40.37
CA ARG A 121 2.37 11.17 -39.15
C ARG A 121 3.84 11.52 -38.89
N CYS A 122 4.68 11.53 -39.92
CA CYS A 122 6.09 11.96 -39.77
C CYS A 122 6.21 13.41 -39.32
N VAL A 123 5.41 14.32 -39.89
CA VAL A 123 5.42 15.73 -39.52
C VAL A 123 4.92 15.91 -38.09
N LEU A 124 3.82 15.25 -37.69
CA LEU A 124 3.33 15.30 -36.31
C LEU A 124 4.34 14.74 -35.29
N ALA A 125 5.08 13.68 -35.65
CA ALA A 125 6.18 13.18 -34.84
C ALA A 125 7.35 14.18 -34.75
N CYS A 126 7.62 14.95 -35.81
CA CYS A 126 8.57 16.07 -35.76
C CYS A 126 8.07 17.19 -34.85
N VAL A 127 6.78 17.55 -34.90
CA VAL A 127 6.17 18.57 -34.01
C VAL A 127 6.38 18.20 -32.55
N GLU A 128 6.12 16.94 -32.20
CA GLU A 128 6.34 16.41 -30.85
C GLU A 128 7.82 16.56 -30.44
N ALA A 129 8.75 16.17 -31.31
CA ALA A 129 10.19 16.28 -31.07
C ALA A 129 10.66 17.73 -30.90
N TYR A 130 10.21 18.64 -31.77
CA TYR A 130 10.52 20.08 -31.69
C TYR A 130 10.01 20.70 -30.39
N ARG A 131 8.77 20.39 -29.97
CA ARG A 131 8.20 20.86 -28.70
C ARG A 131 9.03 20.40 -27.50
N ASN A 132 9.49 19.14 -27.50
CA ASN A 132 10.32 18.61 -26.43
C ASN A 132 11.75 19.19 -26.42
N ALA A 133 12.28 19.50 -27.61
CA ALA A 133 13.53 20.25 -27.79
C ALA A 133 13.42 21.76 -27.44
N LYS A 134 12.22 22.24 -27.09
CA LYS A 134 11.90 23.65 -26.82
C LYS A 134 11.97 24.58 -28.04
N ASP A 135 12.01 24.01 -29.25
CA ASP A 135 11.90 24.75 -30.49
C ASP A 135 10.42 24.89 -30.89
N LEU A 136 9.72 25.83 -30.24
CA LEU A 136 8.29 26.03 -30.46
C LEU A 136 7.99 26.64 -31.84
N ASP A 137 8.93 27.40 -32.40
CA ASP A 137 8.79 28.00 -33.73
C ASP A 137 8.80 26.93 -34.82
N ALA A 138 9.75 25.97 -34.75
CA ALA A 138 9.79 24.85 -35.68
C ALA A 138 8.56 23.94 -35.52
N ALA A 139 8.11 23.69 -34.28
CA ALA A 139 6.89 22.92 -34.01
C ALA A 139 5.67 23.57 -34.67
N ARG A 140 5.53 24.89 -34.56
CA ARG A 140 4.41 25.62 -35.17
C ARG A 140 4.48 25.64 -36.69
N GLN A 141 5.65 25.93 -37.26
CA GLN A 141 5.84 25.88 -38.71
C GLN A 141 5.52 24.49 -39.29
N ALA A 142 5.88 23.42 -38.58
CA ALA A 142 5.56 22.06 -38.99
C ALA A 142 4.04 21.79 -38.95
N LEU A 143 3.32 22.25 -37.92
CA LEU A 143 1.86 22.17 -37.86
C LEU A 143 1.18 22.96 -39.00
N ASP A 144 1.67 24.17 -39.29
CA ASP A 144 1.13 25.03 -40.35
C ASP A 144 1.38 24.46 -41.76
N SER A 145 2.34 23.53 -41.91
CA SER A 145 2.61 22.84 -43.16
C SER A 145 1.65 21.69 -43.47
N LEU A 146 0.81 21.29 -42.51
CA LEU A 146 -0.16 20.21 -42.67
C LEU A 146 -1.47 20.72 -43.24
N ASP A 147 -2.04 19.95 -44.16
CA ASP A 147 -3.31 20.22 -44.81
C ASP A 147 -4.12 18.94 -45.05
N GLY A 148 -5.40 19.11 -45.43
CA GLY A 148 -6.26 17.99 -45.77
C GLY A 148 -6.71 17.10 -44.58
N PRO A 149 -6.94 15.80 -44.82
CA PRO A 149 -7.57 14.90 -43.84
C PRO A 149 -6.86 14.77 -42.49
N ILE A 150 -5.53 14.89 -42.47
CA ILE A 150 -4.72 14.77 -41.24
C ILE A 150 -5.14 15.78 -40.16
N MET A 151 -5.65 16.96 -40.55
CA MET A 151 -6.11 17.99 -39.61
C MET A 151 -7.39 17.63 -38.84
N HIS A 152 -8.06 16.56 -39.27
CA HIS A 152 -9.24 16.01 -38.60
C HIS A 152 -8.92 14.77 -37.76
N GLU A 153 -7.68 14.27 -37.79
CA GLU A 153 -7.23 13.18 -36.94
C GLU A 153 -6.98 13.66 -35.50
N ALA A 154 -7.17 12.75 -34.54
CA ALA A 154 -7.02 13.07 -33.13
C ALA A 154 -5.60 13.52 -32.77
N GLU A 155 -4.58 12.88 -33.36
CA GLU A 155 -3.17 13.21 -33.14
C GLU A 155 -2.85 14.65 -33.53
N TYR A 156 -3.40 15.16 -34.65
CA TYR A 156 -3.19 16.55 -35.05
C TYR A 156 -3.74 17.52 -33.99
N ALA A 157 -5.00 17.31 -33.58
CA ALA A 157 -5.66 18.17 -32.59
C ALA A 157 -4.91 18.14 -31.25
N TYR A 158 -4.43 16.97 -30.83
CA TYR A 158 -3.59 16.82 -29.64
C TYR A 158 -2.25 17.58 -29.76
N GLN A 159 -1.50 17.37 -30.83
CA GLN A 159 -0.19 18.02 -31.02
C GLN A 159 -0.33 19.54 -31.15
N TYR A 160 -1.42 20.02 -31.76
CA TYR A 160 -1.75 21.45 -31.83
C TYR A 160 -2.02 21.99 -30.42
N GLY A 161 -2.93 21.35 -29.66
CA GLY A 161 -3.27 21.76 -28.30
C GLY A 161 -2.06 21.80 -27.37
N GLU A 162 -1.20 20.78 -27.39
CA GLU A 162 0.04 20.73 -26.60
C GLU A 162 1.04 21.84 -27.01
N THR A 163 1.13 22.17 -28.29
CA THR A 163 2.03 23.22 -28.78
C THR A 163 1.52 24.61 -28.40
N GLU A 164 0.21 24.84 -28.46
CA GLU A 164 -0.41 26.07 -27.95
C GLU A 164 -0.26 26.22 -26.43
N LEU A 165 -0.42 25.11 -25.68
CA LEU A 165 -0.18 25.10 -24.23
C LEU A 165 1.26 25.50 -23.93
N ALA A 166 2.23 24.94 -24.65
CA ALA A 166 3.64 25.25 -24.47
C ALA A 166 4.01 26.70 -24.85
N THR A 167 3.30 27.29 -25.81
CA THR A 167 3.56 28.65 -26.32
C THR A 167 2.90 29.73 -25.46
N ASN A 168 1.61 29.57 -25.17
CA ASN A 168 0.77 30.63 -24.60
C ASN A 168 0.35 30.36 -23.15
N GLY A 169 0.46 29.12 -22.67
CA GLY A 169 0.03 28.73 -21.31
C GLY A 169 -1.47 28.84 -21.05
N LEU A 170 -2.29 29.08 -22.08
CA LEU A 170 -3.73 29.30 -21.96
C LEU A 170 -4.49 27.97 -21.92
N SER A 171 -4.86 27.52 -20.72
CA SER A 171 -5.54 26.24 -20.49
C SER A 171 -6.90 26.11 -21.21
N SER A 172 -7.69 27.19 -21.34
CA SER A 172 -9.03 27.12 -21.96
C SER A 172 -9.00 26.73 -23.44
N ILE A 173 -7.97 27.15 -24.19
CA ILE A 173 -7.80 26.80 -25.61
C ILE A 173 -7.43 25.31 -25.74
N VAL A 174 -6.71 24.79 -24.76
CA VAL A 174 -6.21 23.41 -24.74
C VAL A 174 -7.35 22.42 -24.56
N GLU A 175 -8.33 22.75 -23.71
CA GLU A 175 -9.53 21.92 -23.54
C GLU A 175 -10.31 21.77 -24.85
N GLU A 176 -10.47 22.85 -25.63
CA GLU A 176 -11.16 22.79 -26.93
C GLU A 176 -10.45 21.84 -27.91
N TRP A 177 -9.11 21.91 -27.96
CA TRP A 177 -8.31 21.06 -28.84
C TRP A 177 -8.28 19.60 -28.39
N PHE A 178 -8.22 19.33 -27.08
CA PHE A 178 -8.28 17.97 -26.57
C PHE A 178 -9.69 17.37 -26.71
N GLU A 179 -10.75 18.16 -26.52
CA GLU A 179 -12.11 17.72 -26.85
C GLU A 179 -12.24 17.39 -28.34
N ARG A 180 -11.66 18.20 -29.23
CA ARG A 180 -11.63 17.90 -30.66
C ARG A 180 -10.90 16.59 -30.94
N ALA A 181 -9.75 16.35 -30.30
CA ALA A 181 -9.03 15.09 -30.41
C ALA A 181 -9.90 13.91 -29.95
N MET A 182 -10.56 14.03 -28.80
CA MET A 182 -11.44 13.00 -28.25
C MET A 182 -12.73 12.77 -29.06
N ARG A 183 -13.19 13.75 -29.83
CA ARG A 183 -14.31 13.56 -30.77
C ARG A 183 -13.88 12.75 -32.01
N ALA A 184 -12.62 12.86 -32.41
CA ALA A 184 -12.05 12.10 -33.52
C ALA A 184 -11.66 10.67 -33.09
N ASP A 185 -11.11 10.53 -31.89
CA ASP A 185 -10.80 9.26 -31.24
C ASP A 185 -10.94 9.42 -29.72
N ASP A 186 -11.99 8.82 -29.15
CA ASP A 186 -12.32 8.91 -27.73
C ASP A 186 -11.38 8.09 -26.83
N THR A 187 -10.46 7.34 -27.45
CA THR A 187 -9.42 6.55 -26.81
C THR A 187 -8.03 7.18 -26.95
N HIS A 188 -7.88 8.33 -27.62
CA HIS A 188 -6.57 8.92 -27.86
C HIS A 188 -5.79 9.20 -26.55
N PRO A 189 -4.66 8.50 -26.28
CA PRO A 189 -4.05 8.48 -24.95
C PRO A 189 -3.49 9.82 -24.48
N GLY A 190 -2.92 10.61 -25.40
CA GLY A 190 -2.35 11.94 -25.10
C GLY A 190 -3.42 12.95 -24.69
N ALA A 191 -4.46 13.13 -25.52
CA ALA A 191 -5.63 13.95 -25.21
C ALA A 191 -6.33 13.56 -23.90
N LEU A 192 -6.53 12.25 -23.65
CA LEU A 192 -7.08 11.77 -22.37
C LEU A 192 -6.19 12.18 -21.18
N PHE A 193 -4.88 12.01 -21.30
CA PHE A 193 -3.92 12.43 -20.27
C PHE A 193 -3.92 13.95 -20.06
N GLY A 194 -3.95 14.73 -21.14
CA GLY A 194 -4.00 16.19 -21.09
C GLY A 194 -5.27 16.70 -20.39
N MET A 195 -6.42 16.13 -20.74
CA MET A 195 -7.69 16.42 -20.06
C MET A 195 -7.70 15.97 -18.59
N ALA A 196 -7.09 14.83 -18.28
CA ALA A 196 -6.96 14.36 -16.90
C ALA A 196 -6.16 15.36 -16.07
N LYS A 197 -5.00 15.81 -16.58
CA LYS A 197 -4.15 16.81 -15.93
C LYS A 197 -4.85 18.14 -15.70
N GLU A 198 -5.69 18.58 -16.63
CA GLU A 198 -6.47 19.81 -16.44
C GLU A 198 -7.57 19.64 -15.37
N ASN A 199 -8.24 18.50 -15.33
CA ASN A 199 -9.25 18.21 -14.30
C ASN A 199 -8.61 18.08 -12.90
N ASP A 200 -7.47 17.41 -12.82
CA ASP A 200 -6.62 17.27 -11.62
C ASP A 200 -6.22 18.65 -11.06
N ARG A 201 -5.70 19.55 -11.92
CA ARG A 201 -5.39 20.94 -11.53
C ARG A 201 -6.59 21.73 -10.99
N ARG A 202 -7.80 21.36 -11.37
CA ARG A 202 -9.06 21.99 -10.92
C ARG A 202 -9.66 21.30 -9.69
N GLY A 203 -9.04 20.23 -9.18
CA GLY A 203 -9.54 19.43 -8.06
C GLY A 203 -10.72 18.52 -8.42
N ASN A 204 -10.91 18.21 -9.70
CA ASN A 204 -11.95 17.29 -10.17
C ASN A 204 -11.43 15.84 -10.17
N ASP A 205 -11.00 15.35 -9.01
CA ASP A 205 -10.20 14.13 -8.86
C ASP A 205 -10.89 12.89 -9.45
N ASP A 206 -12.19 12.68 -9.17
CA ASP A 206 -12.95 11.54 -9.71
C ASP A 206 -12.88 11.46 -11.25
N LYS A 207 -13.02 12.63 -11.90
CA LYS A 207 -12.97 12.74 -13.35
C LYS A 207 -11.53 12.59 -13.87
N ALA A 208 -10.55 13.16 -13.17
CA ALA A 208 -9.14 13.00 -13.49
C ALA A 208 -8.71 11.52 -13.42
N MET A 209 -9.12 10.79 -12.38
CA MET A 209 -8.85 9.37 -12.20
C MET A 209 -9.43 8.52 -13.34
N ASP A 210 -10.68 8.79 -13.75
CA ASP A 210 -11.28 8.09 -14.91
C ASP A 210 -10.49 8.32 -16.20
N LEU A 211 -10.14 9.58 -16.48
CA LEU A 211 -9.40 9.95 -17.68
C LEU A 211 -7.96 9.38 -17.67
N TYR A 212 -7.25 9.45 -16.54
CA TYR A 212 -5.93 8.82 -16.40
C TYR A 212 -6.01 7.31 -16.59
N ARG A 213 -7.02 6.64 -16.00
CA ARG A 213 -7.24 5.20 -16.17
C ARG A 213 -7.47 4.82 -17.64
N ARG A 214 -8.30 5.59 -18.35
CA ARG A 214 -8.54 5.38 -19.79
C ARG A 214 -7.26 5.58 -20.61
N SER A 215 -6.52 6.66 -20.36
CA SER A 215 -5.22 6.90 -21.01
C SER A 215 -4.22 5.76 -20.75
N ALA A 216 -4.15 5.27 -19.51
CA ALA A 216 -3.26 4.20 -19.10
C ALA A 216 -3.65 2.80 -19.62
N LYS A 217 -4.83 2.64 -20.24
CA LYS A 217 -5.23 1.38 -20.90
C LYS A 217 -4.47 1.16 -22.21
N HIS A 218 -4.02 2.22 -22.86
CA HIS A 218 -3.30 2.12 -24.13
C HIS A 218 -1.89 1.52 -23.94
N PHE A 219 -1.40 0.87 -24.98
CA PHE A 219 -0.10 0.23 -25.05
C PHE A 219 0.70 0.85 -26.21
N PRO A 220 1.97 1.22 -25.98
CA PRO A 220 2.64 1.29 -24.68
C PRO A 220 1.96 2.26 -23.71
N SER A 221 1.91 1.92 -22.42
CA SER A 221 1.18 2.72 -21.42
C SER A 221 1.78 4.09 -21.23
N HIS A 222 0.90 5.11 -21.20
CA HIS A 222 1.31 6.49 -20.97
C HIS A 222 1.88 6.65 -19.56
N VAL A 223 3.22 6.70 -19.46
CA VAL A 223 3.94 6.72 -18.18
C VAL A 223 3.45 7.85 -17.28
N GLY A 224 3.22 9.04 -17.83
CA GLY A 224 2.68 10.17 -17.06
C GLY A 224 1.28 9.92 -16.49
N ALA A 225 0.44 9.14 -17.19
CA ALA A 225 -0.92 8.85 -16.73
C ALA A 225 -0.89 7.87 -15.55
N LEU A 226 -0.03 6.84 -15.63
CA LEU A 226 0.19 5.89 -14.53
C LEU A 226 0.82 6.56 -13.30
N LEU A 227 1.78 7.48 -13.49
CA LEU A 227 2.36 8.23 -12.36
C LEU A 227 1.30 9.07 -11.65
N ASN A 228 0.58 9.90 -12.40
CA ASN A 228 -0.41 10.81 -11.80
C ASN A 228 -1.59 10.05 -11.19
N LEU A 229 -2.03 8.95 -11.83
CA LEU A 229 -3.04 8.07 -11.25
C LEU A 229 -2.56 7.42 -9.94
N GLY A 230 -1.28 7.02 -9.89
CA GLY A 230 -0.66 6.49 -8.67
C GLY A 230 -0.67 7.51 -7.54
N LEU A 231 -0.26 8.75 -7.83
CA LEU A 231 -0.28 9.85 -6.85
C LEU A 231 -1.69 10.14 -6.34
N LEU A 232 -2.69 10.19 -7.23
CA LEU A 232 -4.09 10.36 -6.81
C LEU A 232 -4.56 9.19 -5.93
N TYR A 233 -4.12 7.96 -6.18
CA TYR A 233 -4.41 6.83 -5.28
C TYR A 233 -3.75 7.00 -3.91
N GLU A 234 -2.51 7.48 -3.84
CA GLU A 234 -1.83 7.79 -2.56
C GLU A 234 -2.57 8.88 -1.78
N ASP A 235 -2.98 9.96 -2.45
CA ASP A 235 -3.75 11.06 -1.85
C ASP A 235 -5.08 10.56 -1.25
N HIS A 236 -5.63 9.47 -1.79
CA HIS A 236 -6.85 8.81 -1.29
C HIS A 236 -6.57 7.62 -0.36
N GLY A 237 -5.32 7.40 0.07
CA GLY A 237 -4.91 6.31 0.97
C GLY A 237 -5.00 4.91 0.35
N GLN A 238 -5.07 4.80 -0.98
CA GLN A 238 -5.19 3.54 -1.72
C GLN A 238 -3.80 3.05 -2.19
N TYR A 239 -2.88 2.83 -1.24
CA TYR A 239 -1.48 2.52 -1.51
C TYR A 239 -1.28 1.27 -2.38
N ASP A 240 -2.08 0.22 -2.18
CA ASP A 240 -2.11 -0.98 -3.04
C ASP A 240 -2.27 -0.65 -4.54
N ARG A 241 -3.19 0.27 -4.87
CA ARG A 241 -3.48 0.65 -6.25
C ARG A 241 -2.40 1.57 -6.82
N ALA A 242 -1.82 2.44 -5.99
CA ALA A 242 -0.66 3.24 -6.36
C ALA A 242 0.53 2.35 -6.73
N GLN A 243 0.84 1.37 -5.88
CA GLN A 243 1.89 0.38 -6.12
C GLN A 243 1.67 -0.39 -7.43
N GLN A 244 0.43 -0.77 -7.76
CA GLN A 244 0.10 -1.41 -9.05
C GLN A 244 0.41 -0.49 -10.24
N CYS A 245 0.11 0.80 -10.14
CA CYS A 245 0.41 1.77 -11.20
C CYS A 245 1.92 1.90 -11.43
N TYR A 246 2.71 2.04 -10.37
CA TYR A 246 4.16 2.17 -10.48
C TYR A 246 4.83 0.88 -10.94
N ARG A 247 4.35 -0.29 -10.49
CA ARG A 247 4.83 -1.59 -10.95
C ARG A 247 4.69 -1.76 -12.45
N ARG A 248 3.55 -1.40 -13.03
CA ARG A 248 3.34 -1.43 -14.49
C ARG A 248 4.35 -0.56 -15.25
N ILE A 249 4.74 0.59 -14.69
CA ILE A 249 5.80 1.42 -15.29
C ILE A 249 7.14 0.69 -15.23
N LEU A 250 7.50 0.11 -14.08
CA LEU A 250 8.78 -0.55 -13.85
C LEU A 250 8.94 -1.88 -14.61
N GLU A 251 7.85 -2.56 -14.95
CA GLU A 251 7.85 -3.75 -15.81
C GLU A 251 8.33 -3.43 -17.23
N VAL A 252 7.99 -2.25 -17.76
CA VAL A 252 8.40 -1.78 -19.09
C VAL A 252 9.68 -0.96 -19.03
N TYR A 253 9.84 -0.13 -17.99
CA TYR A 253 10.96 0.79 -17.78
C TYR A 253 11.61 0.56 -16.41
N PRO A 254 12.42 -0.50 -16.23
CA PRO A 254 13.01 -0.85 -14.93
C PRO A 254 13.86 0.26 -14.30
N ASN A 255 14.44 1.13 -15.13
CA ASN A 255 15.30 2.24 -14.68
C ASN A 255 14.54 3.57 -14.52
N HIS A 256 13.20 3.57 -14.51
CA HIS A 256 12.41 4.78 -14.39
C HIS A 256 12.47 5.37 -12.97
N LYS A 257 13.39 6.31 -12.75
CA LYS A 257 13.74 6.89 -11.44
C LYS A 257 12.53 7.34 -10.61
N LYS A 258 11.59 8.09 -11.19
CA LYS A 258 10.42 8.61 -10.45
C LYS A 258 9.48 7.49 -10.01
N ALA A 259 9.27 6.49 -10.86
CA ALA A 259 8.36 5.37 -10.53
C ALA A 259 8.97 4.50 -9.44
N ALA A 260 10.29 4.27 -9.47
CA ALA A 260 10.99 3.56 -8.41
C ALA A 260 10.93 4.30 -7.07
N LEU A 261 11.05 5.64 -7.08
CA LEU A 261 10.90 6.46 -5.89
C LEU A 261 9.46 6.38 -5.33
N TYR A 262 8.45 6.66 -6.14
CA TYR A 262 7.06 6.64 -5.69
C TYR A 262 6.61 5.23 -5.26
N MET A 263 7.10 4.17 -5.91
CA MET A 263 6.85 2.79 -5.46
C MET A 263 7.38 2.57 -4.05
N LYS A 264 8.60 3.02 -3.75
CA LYS A 264 9.19 2.88 -2.43
C LYS A 264 8.39 3.66 -1.38
N ASP A 265 8.00 4.88 -1.71
CA ASP A 265 7.23 5.75 -0.81
C ASP A 265 5.86 5.14 -0.52
N ALA A 266 5.15 4.67 -1.56
CA ALA A 266 3.85 4.02 -1.41
C ALA A 266 3.92 2.71 -0.60
N CYS A 267 5.00 1.91 -0.72
CA CYS A 267 5.19 0.73 0.13
C CYS A 267 5.42 1.12 1.60
N ALA A 268 6.22 2.16 1.86
CA ALA A 268 6.48 2.61 3.22
C ALA A 268 5.21 3.13 3.90
N SER A 269 4.39 3.89 3.18
CA SER A 269 3.11 4.39 3.72
C SER A 269 2.08 3.29 3.94
N ASP A 270 2.10 2.24 3.13
CA ASP A 270 1.25 1.05 3.32
C ASP A 270 1.62 0.32 4.62
N ASP A 271 2.91 0.05 4.83
CA ASP A 271 3.44 -0.59 6.05
C ASP A 271 3.11 0.24 7.32
N GLU A 272 3.32 1.56 7.27
CA GLU A 272 3.00 2.46 8.40
C GLU A 272 1.50 2.45 8.73
N LEU A 273 0.62 2.36 7.73
CA LEU A 273 -0.83 2.28 7.96
C LEU A 273 -1.21 0.97 8.67
N PHE A 274 -0.62 -0.16 8.25
CA PHE A 274 -0.83 -1.44 8.91
C PHE A 274 -0.38 -1.43 10.37
N ASP A 275 0.80 -0.86 10.66
CA ASP A 275 1.31 -0.75 12.03
C ASP A 275 0.41 0.14 12.90
N LEU A 276 -0.07 1.26 12.38
CA LEU A 276 -0.98 2.17 13.09
C LEU A 276 -2.33 1.51 13.41
N GLU A 277 -2.88 0.72 12.48
CA GLU A 277 -4.12 -0.03 12.72
C GLU A 277 -3.95 -1.11 13.79
N ALA A 278 -2.82 -1.80 13.79
CA ALA A 278 -2.47 -2.79 14.80
C ALA A 278 -2.31 -2.14 16.19
N GLU A 279 -1.59 -1.01 16.29
CA GLU A 279 -1.44 -0.24 17.53
C GLU A 279 -2.80 0.23 18.05
N LYS A 280 -3.64 0.82 17.19
CA LYS A 280 -5.01 1.22 17.58
C LYS A 280 -5.87 0.04 18.03
N ALA A 281 -5.73 -1.13 17.42
CA ALA A 281 -6.45 -2.32 17.84
C ALA A 281 -5.96 -2.82 19.21
N GLN A 282 -4.65 -2.79 19.44
CA GLN A 282 -4.04 -3.13 20.72
C GLN A 282 -4.47 -2.15 21.83
N ASP A 283 -4.50 -0.84 21.54
CA ASP A 283 -4.98 0.18 22.47
C ASP A 283 -6.46 -0.01 22.83
N ARG A 284 -7.31 -0.28 21.84
CA ARG A 284 -8.73 -0.59 22.09
C ARG A 284 -8.88 -1.83 22.98
N MET A 285 -8.10 -2.88 22.69
CA MET A 285 -8.11 -4.10 23.50
C MET A 285 -7.65 -3.80 24.93
N SER A 286 -6.55 -3.06 25.10
CA SER A 286 -6.03 -2.64 26.41
C SER A 286 -7.06 -1.86 27.22
N GLN A 287 -7.77 -0.92 26.59
CA GLN A 287 -8.86 -0.17 27.23
C GLN A 287 -9.98 -1.10 27.72
N VAL A 288 -10.41 -2.06 26.89
CA VAL A 288 -11.46 -3.02 27.27
C VAL A 288 -11.01 -3.90 28.44
N LEU A 289 -9.76 -4.39 28.43
CA LEU A 289 -9.22 -5.23 29.51
C LEU A 289 -9.09 -4.48 30.84
N ASN A 290 -8.97 -3.15 30.82
CA ASN A 290 -8.89 -2.32 32.02
C ASN A 290 -10.26 -1.89 32.59
N ILE A 291 -11.37 -2.22 31.92
CA ILE A 291 -12.72 -1.90 32.44
C ILE A 291 -12.93 -2.66 33.77
N PRO A 292 -13.33 -1.96 34.85
CA PRO A 292 -13.65 -2.59 36.12
C PRO A 292 -14.84 -3.54 36.00
N VAL A 293 -14.75 -4.71 36.64
CA VAL A 293 -15.88 -5.66 36.72
C VAL A 293 -17.07 -5.08 37.51
N SER A 294 -16.83 -4.05 38.32
CA SER A 294 -17.87 -3.33 39.08
C SER A 294 -18.84 -2.56 38.20
N ASP A 295 -18.44 -2.22 36.96
CA ASP A 295 -19.26 -1.45 36.03
C ASP A 295 -20.41 -2.28 35.43
N PHE A 296 -20.41 -3.59 35.70
CA PHE A 296 -21.40 -4.53 35.20
C PHE A 296 -22.39 -4.95 36.28
N GLU A 297 -23.65 -5.10 35.88
CA GLU A 297 -24.73 -5.57 36.75
C GLU A 297 -24.63 -7.08 37.01
N LEU A 298 -23.74 -7.45 37.93
CA LEU A 298 -23.56 -8.83 38.37
C LEU A 298 -24.36 -9.12 39.65
N SER A 299 -24.80 -10.38 39.80
CA SER A 299 -25.45 -10.81 41.03
C SER A 299 -24.54 -10.62 42.25
N VAL A 300 -25.15 -10.44 43.43
CA VAL A 300 -24.40 -10.23 44.69
C VAL A 300 -23.43 -11.39 44.95
N ARG A 301 -23.80 -12.61 44.52
CA ARG A 301 -22.95 -13.81 44.61
C ARG A 301 -21.73 -13.71 43.70
N SER A 302 -21.94 -13.35 42.43
CA SER A 302 -20.87 -13.21 41.43
C SER A 302 -19.89 -12.11 41.86
N ARG A 303 -20.38 -10.94 42.30
CA ARG A 303 -19.52 -9.85 42.81
C ARG A 303 -18.67 -10.26 44.01
N ASN A 304 -19.29 -10.81 45.05
CA ASN A 304 -18.56 -11.22 46.26
C ASN A 304 -17.51 -12.30 45.97
N CYS A 305 -17.75 -13.16 44.99
CA CYS A 305 -16.78 -14.15 44.57
C CYS A 305 -15.60 -13.52 43.82
N LEU A 306 -15.88 -12.63 42.85
CA LEU A 306 -14.84 -11.95 42.08
C LEU A 306 -13.93 -11.09 42.97
N THR A 307 -14.53 -10.35 43.91
CA THR A 307 -13.76 -9.57 44.90
C THR A 307 -12.86 -10.46 45.75
N ARG A 308 -13.33 -11.63 46.20
CA ARG A 308 -12.51 -12.57 46.98
C ARG A 308 -11.38 -13.18 46.17
N MET A 309 -11.62 -13.44 44.89
CA MET A 309 -10.61 -13.94 43.95
C MET A 309 -9.64 -12.84 43.49
N GLY A 310 -9.83 -11.60 43.96
CA GLY A 310 -9.02 -10.46 43.59
C GLY A 310 -9.19 -10.05 42.13
N VAL A 311 -10.31 -10.41 41.50
CA VAL A 311 -10.63 -10.10 40.11
C VAL A 311 -11.32 -8.74 40.07
N GLU A 312 -10.65 -7.75 39.48
CA GLU A 312 -11.08 -6.35 39.52
C GLU A 312 -11.39 -5.81 38.12
N THR A 313 -10.77 -6.34 37.07
CA THR A 313 -10.99 -5.90 35.68
C THR A 313 -11.43 -7.03 34.77
N LEU A 314 -11.94 -6.68 33.58
CA LEU A 314 -12.23 -7.66 32.53
C LEU A 314 -10.99 -8.44 32.10
N GLY A 315 -9.80 -7.83 32.15
CA GLY A 315 -8.55 -8.51 31.86
C GLY A 315 -8.21 -9.60 32.87
N ASP A 316 -8.53 -9.39 34.15
CA ASP A 316 -8.36 -10.42 35.18
C ASP A 316 -9.30 -11.61 34.95
N LEU A 317 -10.54 -11.34 34.54
CA LEU A 317 -11.49 -12.37 34.14
C LEU A 317 -11.03 -13.12 32.89
N ALA A 318 -10.60 -12.42 31.85
CA ALA A 318 -10.12 -13.01 30.60
C ALA A 318 -8.90 -13.92 30.81
N ARG A 319 -8.11 -13.69 31.88
CA ARG A 319 -6.99 -14.54 32.31
C ARG A 319 -7.39 -15.68 33.24
N SER A 320 -8.59 -15.67 33.80
CA SER A 320 -9.07 -16.72 34.70
C SER A 320 -9.81 -17.81 33.95
N THR A 321 -9.57 -19.06 34.36
CA THR A 321 -10.22 -20.22 33.74
C THR A 321 -11.56 -20.52 34.41
N GLU A 322 -12.44 -21.22 33.68
CA GLU A 322 -13.72 -21.68 34.23
C GLU A 322 -13.55 -22.59 35.45
N GLN A 323 -12.51 -23.42 35.44
CA GLN A 323 -12.20 -24.33 36.55
C GLN A 323 -11.78 -23.58 37.81
N GLU A 324 -11.03 -22.48 37.67
CA GLU A 324 -10.66 -21.62 38.79
C GLU A 324 -11.88 -20.94 39.41
N LEU A 325 -12.79 -20.44 38.58
CA LEU A 325 -14.02 -19.80 39.04
C LEU A 325 -14.94 -20.81 39.75
N LEU A 326 -15.16 -22.00 39.16
CA LEU A 326 -15.98 -23.06 39.75
C LEU A 326 -15.36 -23.69 41.01
N GLY A 327 -14.04 -23.63 41.15
CA GLY A 327 -13.34 -24.08 42.36
C GLY A 327 -13.55 -23.19 43.58
N SER A 328 -14.04 -21.95 43.40
CA SER A 328 -14.27 -21.01 44.50
C SER A 328 -15.50 -21.35 45.34
N LYS A 329 -15.37 -21.28 46.67
CA LYS A 329 -16.47 -21.52 47.62
C LYS A 329 -17.64 -20.56 47.34
N ASN A 330 -18.80 -21.14 47.03
CA ASN A 330 -20.07 -20.47 46.72
C ASN A 330 -20.14 -19.81 45.33
N PHE A 331 -19.27 -20.20 44.39
CA PHE A 331 -19.45 -19.95 42.97
C PHE A 331 -20.22 -21.11 42.32
N GLY A 332 -21.11 -20.83 41.37
CA GLY A 332 -21.96 -21.86 40.76
C GLY A 332 -22.29 -21.56 39.31
N GLU A 333 -22.94 -22.52 38.64
CA GLU A 333 -23.19 -22.50 37.19
C GLU A 333 -23.89 -21.21 36.71
N THR A 334 -24.85 -20.71 37.46
CA THR A 334 -25.56 -19.45 37.12
C THR A 334 -24.64 -18.24 37.13
N SER A 335 -23.70 -18.16 38.08
CA SER A 335 -22.70 -17.09 38.14
C SER A 335 -21.68 -17.20 37.00
N LEU A 336 -21.37 -18.42 36.54
CA LEU A 336 -20.50 -18.65 35.39
C LEU A 336 -21.14 -18.10 34.10
N ILE A 337 -22.43 -18.36 33.90
CA ILE A 337 -23.19 -17.86 32.74
C ILE A 337 -23.22 -16.33 32.75
N GLU A 338 -23.51 -15.70 33.89
CA GLU A 338 -23.47 -14.23 34.06
C GLU A 338 -22.12 -13.62 33.62
N ILE A 339 -21.00 -14.25 34.00
CA ILE A 339 -19.65 -13.80 33.63
C ILE A 339 -19.39 -13.98 32.14
N ARG A 340 -19.78 -15.12 31.56
CA ARG A 340 -19.61 -15.38 30.12
C ARG A 340 -20.40 -14.37 29.28
N ASP A 341 -21.66 -14.12 29.65
CA ASP A 341 -22.52 -13.17 28.93
C ASP A 341 -21.95 -11.76 28.98
N MET A 342 -21.45 -11.35 30.14
CA MET A 342 -20.81 -10.05 30.33
C MET A 342 -19.53 -9.91 29.49
N LEU A 343 -18.63 -10.90 29.50
CA LEU A 343 -17.41 -10.87 28.67
C LEU A 343 -17.76 -10.85 27.18
N THR A 344 -18.75 -11.64 26.77
CA THR A 344 -19.21 -11.71 25.39
C THR A 344 -19.77 -10.36 24.92
N SER A 345 -20.46 -9.61 25.79
CA SER A 345 -20.96 -8.26 25.49
C SER A 345 -19.85 -7.25 25.17
N LYS A 346 -18.61 -7.53 25.57
CA LYS A 346 -17.41 -6.75 25.28
C LYS A 346 -16.48 -7.42 24.29
N GLY A 347 -16.92 -8.49 23.62
CA GLY A 347 -16.13 -9.22 22.64
C GLY A 347 -14.98 -10.04 23.24
N LEU A 348 -15.03 -10.35 24.54
CA LEU A 348 -14.05 -11.17 25.22
C LEU A 348 -14.61 -12.56 25.53
N ALA A 349 -13.74 -13.55 25.63
CA ALA A 349 -14.05 -14.88 26.13
C ALA A 349 -13.30 -15.17 27.44
N LEU A 350 -13.96 -15.94 28.30
CA LEU A 350 -13.38 -16.37 29.58
C LEU A 350 -12.17 -17.29 29.32
N GLY A 351 -11.06 -17.02 30.00
CA GLY A 351 -9.82 -17.78 29.83
C GLY A 351 -9.08 -17.57 28.49
N GLN A 352 -9.52 -16.65 27.63
CA GLN A 352 -8.83 -16.38 26.35
C GLN A 352 -7.38 -15.91 26.52
N LEU A 353 -7.06 -15.28 27.66
CA LEU A 353 -5.72 -14.82 28.03
C LEU A 353 -5.08 -15.71 29.11
N ALA A 354 -5.61 -16.91 29.39
CA ALA A 354 -5.11 -17.76 30.48
C ALA A 354 -3.64 -18.22 30.31
N HIS A 355 -3.08 -18.06 29.10
CA HIS A 355 -1.68 -18.33 28.80
C HIS A 355 -0.74 -17.16 29.17
N GLU A 356 -1.29 -15.96 29.39
CA GLU A 356 -0.54 -14.79 29.80
C GLU A 356 -0.40 -14.75 31.33
N SER A 357 0.83 -14.60 31.82
CA SER A 357 1.06 -14.36 33.25
C SER A 357 0.34 -13.08 33.67
N ARG A 358 -0.39 -13.14 34.80
CA ARG A 358 -0.98 -11.94 35.41
C ARG A 358 0.13 -10.90 35.62
N PRO A 359 0.00 -9.67 35.09
CA PRO A 359 0.99 -8.64 35.35
C PRO A 359 1.10 -8.44 36.87
N GLU A 360 2.34 -8.36 37.38
CA GLU A 360 2.58 -8.07 38.79
C GLU A 360 1.96 -6.72 39.12
N ARG A 361 0.96 -6.72 40.01
CA ARG A 361 0.26 -5.49 40.35
C ARG A 361 1.19 -4.53 41.09
N GLU A 362 1.40 -3.36 40.50
CA GLU A 362 2.01 -2.24 41.18
C GLU A 362 1.08 -1.75 42.30
N VAL A 363 1.66 -1.48 43.47
CA VAL A 363 0.90 -0.84 44.56
C VAL A 363 0.71 0.61 44.14
N ASP A 364 -0.53 1.11 44.14
CA ASP A 364 -0.79 2.51 43.82
C ASP A 364 -0.08 3.41 44.85
N ARG A 365 1.00 4.07 44.42
CA ARG A 365 1.81 5.00 45.23
C ARG A 365 1.40 6.46 45.02
N SER A 366 0.41 6.73 44.17
CA SER A 366 0.12 8.08 43.68
C SER A 366 -0.42 9.04 44.75
N SER A 367 -1.02 8.51 45.82
CA SER A 367 -1.56 9.28 46.94
C SER A 367 -0.62 9.41 48.15
N LEU A 368 0.62 8.93 48.05
CA LEU A 368 1.54 8.82 49.19
C LEU A 368 2.65 9.87 49.12
N THR A 369 3.02 10.41 50.28
CA THR A 369 4.20 11.26 50.42
C THR A 369 5.49 10.45 50.20
N PRO A 370 6.63 11.08 49.86
CA PRO A 370 7.91 10.38 49.67
C PRO A 370 8.34 9.55 50.89
N GLU A 371 7.99 9.99 52.10
CA GLU A 371 8.27 9.27 53.36
C GLU A 371 7.39 8.03 53.53
N GLU A 372 6.12 8.11 53.14
CA GLU A 372 5.18 6.98 53.18
C GLU A 372 5.50 5.94 52.09
N ALA A 373 5.86 6.39 50.89
CA ALA A 373 6.32 5.52 49.81
C ALA A 373 7.58 4.73 50.19
N ALA A 374 8.50 5.34 50.96
CA ALA A 374 9.70 4.68 51.45
C ALA A 374 9.41 3.53 52.43
N VAL A 375 8.24 3.49 53.07
CA VAL A 375 7.85 2.37 53.97
C VAL A 375 7.64 1.08 53.19
N PHE A 376 7.22 1.15 51.91
CA PHE A 376 6.97 -0.02 51.06
C PHE A 376 8.27 -0.74 50.70
N ASP A 377 9.37 -0.01 50.56
CA ASP A 377 10.66 -0.56 50.17
C ASP A 377 11.50 -1.00 51.39
N ARG A 378 10.98 -0.81 52.62
CA ARG A 378 11.63 -1.31 53.84
C ARG A 378 11.61 -2.84 53.89
N PRO A 379 12.66 -3.47 54.45
CA PRO A 379 12.71 -4.90 54.57
C PRO A 379 11.69 -5.41 55.60
N ILE A 380 11.09 -6.58 55.35
CA ILE A 380 10.11 -7.21 56.26
C ILE A 380 10.69 -7.46 57.66
N SER A 381 12.01 -7.56 57.79
CA SER A 381 12.70 -7.68 59.07
C SER A 381 12.32 -6.56 60.06
N ASP A 382 12.02 -5.37 59.55
CA ASP A 382 11.74 -4.17 60.35
C ASP A 382 10.39 -4.26 61.08
N LEU A 383 9.47 -5.10 60.60
CA LEU A 383 8.19 -5.38 61.28
C LEU A 383 8.37 -6.17 62.58
N ASN A 384 9.58 -6.67 62.88
CA ASN A 384 9.92 -7.38 64.12
C ASN A 384 8.95 -8.53 64.46
N LEU A 385 8.51 -9.26 63.43
CA LEU A 385 7.57 -10.37 63.55
C LEU A 385 8.13 -11.56 64.35
N SER A 386 7.25 -12.35 64.96
CA SER A 386 7.61 -13.60 65.63
C SER A 386 8.36 -14.56 64.70
N VAL A 387 9.13 -15.48 65.28
CA VAL A 387 9.88 -16.50 64.52
C VAL A 387 8.98 -17.29 63.59
N ARG A 388 7.71 -17.52 63.96
CA ARG A 388 6.72 -18.24 63.14
C ARG A 388 6.30 -17.40 61.92
N ALA A 389 5.88 -16.16 62.12
CA ALA A 389 5.47 -15.26 61.04
C ALA A 389 6.64 -14.95 60.10
N ARG A 390 7.84 -14.71 60.63
CA ARG A 390 9.06 -14.43 59.85
C ARG A 390 9.49 -15.62 58.96
N LYS A 391 9.44 -16.85 59.48
CA LYS A 391 9.72 -18.06 58.69
C LYS A 391 8.73 -18.26 57.55
N CYS A 392 7.49 -17.79 57.71
CA CYS A 392 6.50 -17.78 56.63
C CYS A 392 6.88 -16.78 55.53
N MET A 393 7.24 -15.55 55.90
CA MET A 393 7.63 -14.51 54.93
C MET A 393 8.81 -14.95 54.06
N VAL A 394 9.84 -15.56 54.68
CA VAL A 394 10.99 -16.13 53.97
C VAL A 394 10.57 -17.25 53.00
N ARG A 395 9.64 -18.11 53.40
CA ARG A 395 9.15 -19.22 52.54
C ARG A 395 8.37 -18.71 51.34
N LEU A 396 7.58 -17.65 51.55
CA LEU A 396 6.84 -16.97 50.49
C LEU A 396 7.74 -16.03 49.67
N ARG A 397 9.05 -16.03 49.93
CA ARG A 397 10.08 -15.19 49.29
C ARG A 397 9.78 -13.70 49.34
N MET A 398 9.09 -13.26 50.38
CA MET A 398 8.80 -11.85 50.59
C MET A 398 9.97 -11.20 51.33
N ASN A 399 10.52 -10.14 50.75
CA ASN A 399 11.67 -9.41 51.26
C ASN A 399 11.28 -8.00 51.75
N THR A 400 10.26 -7.38 51.15
CA THR A 400 9.86 -6.00 51.43
C THR A 400 8.44 -5.89 52.01
N ILE A 401 8.17 -4.84 52.79
CA ILE A 401 6.82 -4.58 53.31
C ILE A 401 5.82 -4.40 52.16
N GLY A 402 6.23 -3.80 51.05
CA GLY A 402 5.41 -3.64 49.85
C GLY A 402 4.95 -4.97 49.25
N GLU A 403 5.81 -5.99 49.23
CA GLU A 403 5.43 -7.35 48.79
C GLU A 403 4.39 -7.99 49.72
N LEU A 404 4.48 -7.74 51.03
CA LEU A 404 3.51 -8.24 52.02
C LEU A 404 2.14 -7.58 51.86
N LEU A 405 2.09 -6.28 51.58
CA LEU A 405 0.83 -5.53 51.40
C LEU A 405 0.03 -5.97 50.18
N ARG A 406 0.69 -6.58 49.17
CA ARG A 406 0.01 -7.13 47.98
C ARG A 406 -0.78 -8.40 48.27
N LYS A 407 -0.54 -9.06 49.42
CA LYS A 407 -1.17 -10.33 49.79
C LYS A 407 -2.47 -10.13 50.55
N THR A 408 -3.44 -11.00 50.30
CA THR A 408 -4.68 -11.05 51.07
C THR A 408 -4.53 -11.88 52.34
N PRO A 409 -5.37 -11.66 53.37
CA PRO A 409 -5.41 -12.50 54.56
C PRO A 409 -5.57 -14.00 54.25
N ASP A 410 -6.39 -14.33 53.24
CA ASP A 410 -6.66 -15.70 52.82
C ASP A 410 -5.41 -16.34 52.18
N GLU A 411 -4.71 -15.63 51.30
CA GLU A 411 -3.45 -16.09 50.69
C GLU A 411 -2.36 -16.38 51.73
N LEU A 412 -2.30 -15.59 52.80
CA LEU A 412 -1.36 -15.82 53.90
C LEU A 412 -1.76 -17.05 54.73
N LEU A 413 -3.06 -17.26 54.96
CA LEU A 413 -3.59 -18.40 55.74
C LEU A 413 -3.45 -19.74 55.00
N GLU A 414 -3.37 -19.74 53.68
CA GLU A 414 -3.08 -20.94 52.89
C GLU A 414 -1.62 -21.44 53.06
N SER A 415 -0.73 -20.60 53.57
CA SER A 415 0.67 -20.96 53.80
C SER A 415 0.83 -21.96 54.96
N LYS A 416 1.52 -23.07 54.70
CA LYS A 416 1.79 -24.12 55.70
C LYS A 416 2.46 -23.53 56.95
N ASN A 417 1.83 -23.74 58.12
CA ASN A 417 2.25 -23.25 59.44
C ASN A 417 2.09 -21.74 59.67
N PHE A 418 1.31 -21.06 58.84
CA PHE A 418 0.79 -19.72 59.11
C PHE A 418 -0.64 -19.83 59.64
N GLY A 419 -0.90 -19.29 60.83
CA GLY A 419 -2.19 -19.39 61.49
C GLY A 419 -2.75 -18.02 61.85
N VAL A 420 -4.00 -18.00 62.31
CA VAL A 420 -4.75 -16.78 62.67
C VAL A 420 -3.97 -15.89 63.66
N THR A 421 -3.22 -16.47 64.58
CA THR A 421 -2.35 -15.72 65.51
C THR A 421 -1.22 -14.96 64.81
N SER A 422 -0.60 -15.56 63.79
CA SER A 422 0.44 -14.88 62.98
C SER A 422 -0.17 -13.86 62.03
N LEU A 423 -1.38 -14.08 61.52
CA LEU A 423 -2.11 -13.09 60.72
C LEU A 423 -2.47 -11.85 61.56
N ASN A 424 -2.98 -12.04 62.78
CA ASN A 424 -3.32 -10.93 63.67
C ASN A 424 -2.07 -10.14 64.09
N GLU A 425 -0.95 -10.83 64.33
CA GLU A 425 0.34 -10.19 64.59
C GLU A 425 0.80 -9.32 63.40
N VAL A 426 0.67 -9.82 62.17
CA VAL A 426 0.98 -9.04 60.95
C VAL A 426 0.07 -7.82 60.84
N ARG A 427 -1.24 -7.98 61.04
CA ARG A 427 -2.21 -6.87 61.03
C ARG A 427 -1.87 -5.81 62.06
N GLU A 428 -1.54 -6.20 63.28
CA GLU A 428 -1.18 -5.28 64.36
C GLU A 428 0.07 -4.48 64.00
N LYS A 429 1.11 -5.14 63.47
CA LYS A 429 2.35 -4.46 63.04
C LYS A 429 2.15 -3.54 61.85
N LEU A 430 1.34 -3.93 60.88
CA LEU A 430 0.99 -3.06 59.75
C LEU A 430 0.15 -1.87 60.19
N THR A 431 -0.81 -2.08 61.09
CA THR A 431 -1.65 -1.01 61.65
C THR A 431 -0.81 0.02 62.41
N SER A 432 0.24 -0.42 63.12
CA SER A 432 1.18 0.49 63.80
C SER A 432 1.97 1.40 62.86
N LEU A 433 2.05 1.03 61.57
CA LEU A 433 2.66 1.81 60.50
C LEU A 433 1.61 2.54 59.63
N GLY A 434 0.33 2.50 60.01
CA GLY A 434 -0.77 3.09 59.23
C GLY A 434 -1.12 2.31 57.96
N LEU A 435 -0.68 1.05 57.84
CA LEU A 435 -0.84 0.21 56.66
C LEU A 435 -1.83 -0.94 56.91
N LYS A 436 -2.44 -1.45 55.85
CA LYS A 436 -3.36 -2.60 55.88
C LYS A 436 -3.05 -3.60 54.78
N LEU A 437 -3.37 -4.88 55.02
CA LEU A 437 -3.29 -5.91 53.99
C LEU A 437 -4.36 -5.69 52.92
N ARG A 438 -4.12 -6.21 51.72
CA ARG A 438 -5.11 -6.17 50.65
C ARG A 438 -6.37 -6.92 51.06
N GLY A 439 -7.52 -6.23 51.06
CA GLY A 439 -8.82 -6.80 51.43
C GLY A 439 -9.24 -6.59 52.89
N ASP A 440 -8.43 -5.89 53.69
CA ASP A 440 -8.75 -5.37 55.05
C ASP A 440 -8.97 -3.84 55.06
#